data_AF-A0A942E2V8-F1
#
_entry.id   AF-A0A942E2V8-F1
#
_cell.length_a   1.000
_cell.length_b   1.000
_cell.length_c   1.000
_cell.angle_alpha   90.00
_cell.angle_beta   90.00
_cell.angle_gamma   90.00
#
_symmetry.space_group_name_H-M   'P 1'
#
loop_
_entity.id
_entity.type
_entity.pdbx_description
1 polymer ?
#
loop_
_entity_poly.entity_id
_entity_poly.type
_entity_poly.pdbx_seq_one_letter_code
_entity_poly.pdbx_strand_id
1 'polypeptide(L)'
;MLWENQVEAVVLFHIMPRIFASLPMASLLIGLLGQATLLLLPPALTALYVLRRDRIIRRRVGRAAWPSDGFARHVLVDDLARLICVTLLGLPLFFAGYALRMMLPAA
;
A
#
# COMPACT_ATOMS: atom_id res chain seq x y z
N MET A 1 13.11 -13.27 -21.93
CA MET A 1 11.73 -13.11 -21.40
C MET A 1 11.53 -13.64 -19.97
N LEU A 2 12.14 -14.76 -19.56
CA LEU A 2 12.05 -15.26 -18.16
C LEU A 2 12.84 -14.40 -17.15
N TRP A 3 13.96 -13.80 -17.57
CA TRP A 3 14.80 -12.94 -16.73
C TRP A 3 14.13 -11.62 -16.30
N GLU A 4 13.45 -10.90 -17.21
CA GLU A 4 12.71 -9.66 -16.87
C GLU A 4 11.61 -9.89 -15.83
N ASN A 5 10.88 -11.00 -15.92
CA ASN A 5 9.82 -11.31 -14.95
C ASN A 5 10.36 -11.62 -13.55
N GLN A 6 11.61 -12.11 -13.44
CA GLN A 6 12.26 -12.34 -12.16
C GLN A 6 12.75 -11.04 -11.53
N VAL A 7 13.32 -10.13 -12.33
CA VAL A 7 13.74 -8.80 -11.87
C VAL A 7 12.53 -7.99 -11.39
N GLU A 8 11.45 -7.97 -12.17
CA GLU A 8 10.17 -7.34 -11.80
C GLU A 8 9.63 -7.90 -10.48
N ALA A 9 9.71 -9.21 -10.26
CA ALA A 9 9.24 -9.84 -9.04
C ALA A 9 10.07 -9.45 -7.81
N VAL A 10 11.41 -9.43 -7.93
CA VAL A 10 12.32 -9.02 -6.84
C VAL A 10 12.16 -7.55 -6.48
N VAL A 11 12.01 -6.70 -7.50
CA VAL A 11 11.74 -5.27 -7.34
C VAL A 11 10.38 -5.05 -6.65
N LEU A 12 9.34 -5.79 -7.04
CA LEU A 12 8.02 -5.79 -6.40
C LEU A 12 8.09 -6.06 -4.89
N PHE A 13 8.83 -7.09 -4.50
CA PHE A 13 8.96 -7.48 -3.09
C PHE A 13 9.73 -6.44 -2.26
N HIS A 14 10.71 -5.75 -2.86
CA HIS A 14 11.47 -4.68 -2.17
C HIS A 14 10.73 -3.34 -2.12
N ILE A 15 9.79 -3.10 -3.05
CA ILE A 15 9.02 -1.85 -3.12
C ILE A 15 7.88 -1.83 -2.09
N MET A 16 7.23 -2.97 -1.81
CA MET A 16 6.09 -3.01 -0.88
C MET A 16 6.39 -2.40 0.50
N PRO A 17 7.49 -2.76 1.18
CA PRO A 17 7.84 -2.17 2.47
C PRO A 17 8.01 -0.65 2.40
N ARG A 18 8.54 -0.13 1.27
CA ARG A 18 8.72 1.30 1.04
C ARG A 18 7.39 2.01 0.82
N ILE A 19 6.47 1.39 0.07
CA ILE A 19 5.11 1.91 -0.11
C ILE A 19 4.42 2.00 1.25
N PHE A 20 4.42 0.93 2.03
CA PHE A 20 3.83 0.92 3.38
C PHE A 20 4.45 1.97 4.31
N ALA A 21 5.77 2.15 4.27
CA ALA A 21 6.45 3.18 5.06
C ALA A 21 6.10 4.61 4.63
N SER A 22 5.71 4.82 3.36
CA SER A 22 5.34 6.14 2.84
C SER A 22 3.90 6.56 3.12
N LEU A 23 2.98 5.61 3.34
CA LEU A 23 1.56 5.88 3.59
C LEU A 23 1.29 6.77 4.83
N PRO A 24 1.95 6.58 5.98
CA PRO A 24 1.82 7.48 7.14
C PRO A 24 2.23 8.91 6.81
N MET A 25 3.36 9.07 6.09
CA MET A 25 3.87 10.38 5.69
C MET A 25 2.94 11.06 4.69
N ALA A 26 2.39 10.31 3.72
CA ALA A 26 1.39 10.80 2.80
C ALA A 26 0.14 11.30 3.52
N SER A 27 -0.33 10.59 4.55
CA SER A 27 -1.50 11.00 5.34
C SER A 27 -1.27 12.32 6.08
N LEU A 28 -0.07 12.52 6.65
CA LEU A 28 0.32 13.77 7.30
C LEU A 28 0.38 14.94 6.30
N LEU A 29 0.99 14.73 5.13
CA LEU A 29 1.04 15.74 4.06
C LEU A 29 -0.36 16.09 3.54
N ILE A 30 -1.24 15.09 3.35
CA ILE A 30 -2.63 15.32 2.94
C ILE A 30 -3.38 16.14 4.00
N GLY A 31 -3.11 15.89 5.28
CA GLY A 31 -3.60 16.72 6.40
C GLY A 31 -3.16 18.18 6.27
N LEU A 32 -1.88 18.42 5.97
CA LEU A 32 -1.35 19.77 5.72
C LEU A 32 -2.01 20.46 4.53
N LEU A 33 -2.28 19.72 3.45
CA LEU A 33 -3.02 20.20 2.28
C LEU A 33 -4.53 20.38 2.56
N GLY A 34 -5.04 19.84 3.66
CA GLY A 34 -6.45 19.89 4.11
C GLY A 34 -7.44 19.27 3.14
N GLN A 35 -6.99 18.36 2.28
CA GLN A 35 -7.85 17.71 1.28
C GLN A 35 -8.23 16.30 1.74
N ALA A 36 -9.30 16.19 2.54
CA ALA A 36 -9.75 14.92 3.09
C ALA A 36 -10.08 13.85 2.03
N THR A 37 -10.52 14.25 0.85
CA THR A 37 -10.82 13.35 -0.28
C THR A 37 -9.59 12.58 -0.78
N LEU A 38 -8.39 13.12 -0.60
CA LEU A 38 -7.14 12.45 -0.99
C LEU A 38 -6.68 11.40 0.01
N LEU A 39 -7.24 11.36 1.23
CA LEU A 39 -6.81 10.43 2.28
C LEU A 39 -7.03 8.95 1.89
N LEU A 40 -8.09 8.68 1.11
CA LEU A 40 -8.38 7.34 0.61
C LEU A 40 -7.50 6.93 -0.59
N LEU A 41 -6.87 7.89 -1.27
CA LEU A 41 -6.18 7.62 -2.53
C LEU A 41 -4.94 6.72 -2.36
N PRO A 42 -4.01 6.99 -1.42
CA PRO A 42 -2.86 6.11 -1.19
C PRO A 42 -3.22 4.67 -0.81
N PRO A 43 -4.13 4.40 0.15
CA PRO A 43 -4.50 3.02 0.49
C PRO A 43 -5.30 2.33 -0.61
N ALA A 44 -6.17 3.04 -1.34
CA ALA A 44 -6.91 2.46 -2.47
C ALA A 44 -5.99 2.03 -3.62
N LEU A 45 -5.00 2.85 -3.97
CA LEU A 45 -4.01 2.50 -4.99
C LEU A 45 -3.14 1.31 -4.56
N THR A 46 -2.75 1.28 -3.28
CA THR A 46 -1.96 0.16 -2.73
C THR A 46 -2.76 -1.14 -2.74
N ALA A 47 -4.04 -1.11 -2.35
CA ALA A 47 -4.92 -2.27 -2.42
C ALA A 47 -5.11 -2.76 -3.86
N LEU A 48 -5.37 -1.84 -4.80
CA LEU A 48 -5.52 -2.18 -6.22
C LEU A 48 -4.27 -2.84 -6.78
N TYR A 49 -3.08 -2.33 -6.41
CA TYR A 49 -1.81 -2.88 -6.83
C TYR A 49 -1.59 -4.30 -6.30
N VAL A 50 -1.82 -4.51 -5.00
CA VAL A 50 -1.68 -5.84 -4.35
C VAL A 50 -2.64 -6.86 -5.00
N LEU A 51 -3.89 -6.47 -5.24
CA LEU A 51 -4.89 -7.34 -5.90
C LEU A 51 -4.55 -7.63 -7.37
N ARG A 52 -4.06 -6.63 -8.12
CA ARG A 52 -3.59 -6.82 -9.50
C ARG A 52 -2.42 -7.78 -9.57
N ARG A 53 -1.43 -7.62 -8.68
CA ARG A 53 -0.26 -8.50 -8.58
C ARG A 53 -0.69 -9.94 -8.35
N ASP A 54 -1.54 -10.16 -7.35
CA ASP A 54 -2.07 -11.47 -7.02
C ASP A 54 -2.77 -12.14 -8.22
N ARG A 55 -3.63 -11.38 -8.92
CA ARG A 55 -4.35 -11.86 -10.10
C ARG A 55 -3.42 -12.20 -11.27
N ILE A 56 -2.35 -11.44 -11.48
CA ILE A 56 -1.36 -11.70 -12.53
C ILE A 56 -0.58 -12.99 -12.22
N ILE A 57 -0.15 -13.17 -10.97
CA ILE A 57 0.57 -14.36 -10.52
C ILE A 57 -0.30 -15.61 -10.71
N ARG A 58 -1.54 -15.59 -10.21
CA ARG A 58 -2.48 -16.72 -10.37
C ARG A 58 -2.79 -17.05 -11.84
N ARG A 59 -2.89 -16.02 -12.70
CA ARG A 59 -3.11 -16.22 -14.14
C ARG A 59 -1.93 -16.89 -14.84
N ARG A 60 -0.69 -16.63 -14.41
CA ARG A 60 0.51 -17.20 -15.02
C ARG A 60 0.85 -18.60 -14.52
N VAL A 61 0.49 -18.92 -13.28
CA VAL A 61 0.79 -20.24 -12.67
C VAL A 61 -0.25 -21.30 -13.05
N GLY A 62 -1.47 -20.90 -13.44
CA GLY A 62 -2.53 -21.84 -13.82
C GLY A 62 -3.06 -22.68 -12.64
N ARG A 63 -4.00 -23.60 -12.89
CA ARG A 63 -4.67 -24.46 -11.89
C ARG A 63 -3.76 -25.49 -11.17
N ALA A 64 -2.44 -25.40 -11.31
CA ALA A 64 -1.54 -26.26 -10.56
C ALA A 64 -1.61 -25.83 -9.08
N ALA A 65 -2.17 -26.69 -8.22
CA ALA A 65 -2.19 -26.45 -6.79
C ALA A 65 -0.75 -26.47 -6.26
N TRP A 66 -0.19 -25.29 -6.01
CA TRP A 66 1.14 -25.20 -5.42
C TRP A 66 1.02 -25.46 -3.91
N PRO A 67 1.89 -26.28 -3.32
CA PRO A 67 1.97 -26.43 -1.86
C PRO A 67 2.20 -25.09 -1.13
N SER A 68 2.82 -24.11 -1.81
CA SER A 68 3.02 -22.75 -1.30
C SER A 68 1.88 -21.78 -1.60
N ASP A 69 0.78 -22.20 -2.22
CA ASP A 69 -0.36 -21.33 -2.53
C ASP A 69 -1.04 -20.84 -1.23
N GLY A 70 -1.03 -21.69 -0.19
CA GLY A 70 -1.40 -21.30 1.17
C GLY A 70 -0.49 -20.23 1.77
N PHE A 71 0.83 -20.32 1.54
CA PHE A 71 1.80 -19.31 1.97
C PHE A 71 1.62 -17.99 1.21
N ALA A 72 1.43 -18.04 -0.12
CA ALA A 72 1.17 -16.85 -0.92
C ALA A 72 -0.12 -16.14 -0.50
N ARG A 73 -1.18 -16.90 -0.20
CA ARG A 73 -2.43 -16.35 0.33
C ARG A 73 -2.28 -15.78 1.73
N HIS A 74 -1.46 -16.40 2.58
CA HIS A 74 -1.15 -15.88 3.91
C HIS A 74 -0.40 -14.55 3.83
N VAL A 75 0.63 -14.46 3.00
CA VAL A 75 1.39 -13.21 2.76
C VAL A 75 0.47 -12.11 2.21
N LEU A 76 -0.43 -12.45 1.28
CA LEU A 76 -1.41 -11.49 0.76
C LEU A 76 -2.34 -10.96 1.87
N VAL A 77 -2.83 -11.84 2.75
CA VAL A 77 -3.69 -11.47 3.87
C VAL A 77 -2.92 -10.61 4.89
N ASP A 78 -1.67 -10.94 5.16
CA ASP A 78 -0.80 -10.16 6.05
C ASP A 78 -0.52 -8.76 5.49
N ASP A 79 -0.20 -8.64 4.19
CA ASP A 79 -0.04 -7.36 3.50
C ASP A 79 -1.34 -6.52 3.56
N LEU A 80 -2.50 -7.17 3.40
CA LEU A 80 -3.80 -6.50 3.49
C LEU A 80 -4.12 -6.04 4.93
N ALA A 81 -3.85 -6.88 5.92
CA ALA A 81 -4.02 -6.56 7.33
C ALA A 81 -3.10 -5.40 7.72
N ARG A 82 -1.85 -5.42 7.25
CA ARG A 82 -0.90 -4.32 7.43
C ARG A 82 -1.37 -3.04 6.75
N LEU A 83 -1.93 -3.13 5.54
CA LEU A 83 -2.53 -1.99 4.84
C LEU A 83 -3.66 -1.37 5.65
N ILE A 84 -4.57 -2.19 6.20
CA ILE A 84 -5.67 -1.72 7.05
C ILE A 84 -5.11 -1.03 8.29
N CYS A 85 -4.13 -1.65 8.97
CA CYS A 85 -3.51 -1.10 10.17
C CYS A 85 -2.85 0.26 9.90
N VAL A 86 -2.09 0.36 8.79
CA VAL A 86 -1.45 1.62 8.37
C VAL A 86 -2.48 2.67 7.94
N THR A 87 -3.58 2.26 7.30
CA THR A 87 -4.67 3.17 6.92
C THR A 87 -5.38 3.75 8.15
N LEU A 88 -5.63 2.91 9.16
CA LEU A 88 -6.21 3.35 10.44
C LEU A 88 -5.27 4.30 11.18
N LEU A 89 -3.95 4.04 11.16
CA LEU A 89 -2.94 4.96 11.68
C LEU A 89 -2.84 6.26 10.85
N GLY A 90 -3.17 6.23 9.56
CA GLY A 90 -3.20 7.40 8.70
C GLY A 90 -4.23 8.45 9.15
N LEU A 91 -5.31 8.04 9.80
CA LEU A 91 -6.37 8.93 10.27
C LEU A 91 -5.89 9.95 11.34
N PRO A 92 -5.29 9.53 12.48
CA PRO A 92 -4.74 10.48 13.46
C PRO A 92 -3.58 11.31 12.86
N LEU A 93 -2.80 10.75 11.93
CA LEU A 93 -1.73 11.48 11.23
C LEU A 93 -2.27 12.59 10.32
N PHE A 94 -3.39 12.35 9.64
CA PHE A 94 -4.10 13.38 8.87
C PHE A 94 -4.55 14.52 9.78
N PHE A 95 -5.17 14.22 10.92
CA PHE A 95 -5.59 15.25 11.88
C PHE A 95 -4.39 16.02 12.45
N ALA A 96 -3.26 15.36 12.70
CA ALA A 96 -2.03 16.03 13.13
C ALA A 96 -1.52 17.02 12.07
N GLY A 97 -1.48 16.62 10.80
CA GLY A 97 -1.10 17.52 9.70
C GLY A 97 -2.09 18.68 9.52
N TYR A 98 -3.39 18.42 9.66
CA TYR A 98 -4.43 19.44 9.58
C TYR A 98 -4.34 20.44 10.73
N ALA A 99 -4.09 19.98 11.96
CA ALA A 99 -3.87 20.84 13.12
C ALA A 99 -2.62 21.73 12.92
N LEU A 100 -1.52 21.16 12.39
CA LEU A 100 -0.31 21.93 12.07
C LEU A 100 -0.61 23.05 11.06
N ARG A 101 -1.37 22.76 10.02
CA ARG A 101 -1.81 23.76 9.03
C ARG A 101 -2.58 24.90 9.70
N MET A 102 -3.50 24.59 10.61
CA MET A 102 -4.31 25.61 11.31
C MET A 102 -3.47 26.48 12.25
N MET A 103 -2.32 25.98 12.73
CA MET A 103 -1.38 26.74 13.57
C MET A 103 -0.39 27.59 12.78
N LEU A 104 -0.16 27.27 11.50
CA LEU A 104 0.71 28.06 10.63
C LEU A 104 -0.03 29.34 10.22
N PRO A 105 0.54 30.53 10.46
CA PRO A 105 -0.06 31.76 9.96
C PRO A 105 -0.13 31.69 8.44
N ALA A 106 -1.27 32.07 7.87
CA ALA A 106 -1.41 32.17 6.42
C ALA A 106 -0.35 33.15 5.90
N ALA A 107 0.64 32.61 5.18
CA ALA A 107 1.61 33.40 4.44
C ALA A 107 0.96 34.03 3.21
#